data_AF-A0A1H3NL09-F1
#
_entry.id   AF-A0A1H3NL09-F1
#
_cell.length_a   1.000
_cell.length_b   1.000
_cell.length_c   1.000
_cell.angle_alpha   90.00
_cell.angle_beta   90.00
_cell.angle_gamma   90.00
#
_symmetry.space_group_name_H-M   'P 1'
#
loop_
_entity.id
_entity.type
_entity.pdbx_description
1 polymer ?
#
loop_
_entity_poly.entity_id
_entity_poly.type
_entity_poly.pdbx_seq_one_letter_code
_entity_poly.pdbx_strand_id
1 'polypeptide(L)'
;MNLSACSQTIFTWHEEVKLNDGRIIVVEQKKRSDGRIAREAWLTINLPEFSAKPLVWHENLDPLILNVSEGRLYVVGTPPTVREARLYGNPSPPYIGFLWESESWKRIPFEQIPKAIYATNMLIESFPPKDTTLLTLVKKESVEVNGDPTIPKYFKRIDPKFIYPSK
;
A
#
# COMPACT_ATOMS: atom_id res chain seq x y z
N MET A 1 30.22 24.73 -9.00
CA MET A 1 29.43 23.50 -9.28
C MET A 1 28.49 23.30 -8.11
N ASN A 2 27.18 23.52 -8.30
CA ASN A 2 26.19 23.26 -7.25
C ASN A 2 25.62 21.85 -7.44
N LEU A 3 26.01 20.93 -6.57
CA LEU A 3 25.33 19.65 -6.41
C LEU A 3 23.97 19.93 -5.77
N SER A 4 22.90 19.81 -6.58
CA SER A 4 21.53 19.78 -6.06
C SER A 4 21.36 18.50 -5.25
N ALA A 5 21.45 18.61 -3.92
CA ALA A 5 21.08 17.55 -3.01
C ALA A 5 19.56 17.38 -3.07
N CYS A 6 19.06 16.29 -3.66
CA CYS A 6 17.66 15.92 -3.50
C CYS A 6 17.40 15.69 -2.00
N SER A 7 16.62 16.56 -1.36
CA SER A 7 16.31 16.43 0.07
C SER A 7 15.46 15.18 0.28
N GLN A 8 16.07 14.11 0.77
CA GLN A 8 15.34 12.94 1.23
C GLN A 8 14.48 13.35 2.42
N THR A 9 13.19 13.03 2.38
CA THR A 9 12.26 13.32 3.48
C THR A 9 11.64 12.02 3.96
N ILE A 10 11.51 11.88 5.28
CA ILE A 10 10.83 10.75 5.91
C ILE A 10 9.49 11.22 6.45
N PHE A 11 8.43 10.49 6.12
CA PHE A 11 7.09 10.69 6.63
C PHE A 11 6.68 9.45 7.42
N THR A 12 6.03 9.65 8.56
CA THR A 12 5.46 8.57 9.36
C THR A 12 4.07 8.96 9.83
N TRP A 13 3.11 8.05 9.70
CA TRP A 13 1.75 8.21 10.22
C TRP A 13 1.19 6.86 10.63
N HIS A 14 0.14 6.87 11.43
CA HIS A 14 -0.67 5.71 11.73
C HIS A 14 -1.91 5.68 10.84
N GLU A 15 -2.40 4.51 10.49
CA GLU A 15 -3.58 4.36 9.65
C GLU A 15 -4.49 3.25 10.17
N GLU A 16 -5.78 3.54 10.28
CA GLU A 16 -6.79 2.53 10.58
C GLU A 16 -7.09 1.69 9.34
N VAL A 17 -7.07 0.37 9.44
CA VAL A 17 -7.32 -0.54 8.32
C VAL A 17 -8.42 -1.51 8.71
N LYS A 18 -9.51 -1.50 7.94
CA LYS A 18 -10.59 -2.47 8.09
C LYS A 18 -10.24 -3.74 7.30
N LEU A 19 -10.13 -4.85 8.02
CA LEU A 19 -9.92 -6.18 7.45
C LEU A 19 -11.25 -6.80 7.02
N ASN A 20 -11.21 -7.79 6.13
CA ASN A 20 -12.41 -8.48 5.64
C ASN A 20 -13.12 -9.30 6.72
N ASP A 21 -12.43 -9.68 7.79
CA ASP A 21 -13.03 -10.33 8.96
C ASP A 21 -13.78 -9.37 9.89
N GLY A 22 -13.84 -8.07 9.53
CA GLY A 22 -14.56 -7.04 10.26
C GLY A 22 -13.73 -6.31 11.32
N ARG A 23 -12.51 -6.79 11.65
CA ARG A 23 -11.62 -6.09 12.58
C ARG A 23 -11.12 -4.79 11.97
N ILE A 24 -10.88 -3.81 12.84
CA ILE A 24 -10.15 -2.59 12.51
C ILE A 24 -8.85 -2.65 13.29
N ILE A 25 -7.73 -2.55 12.57
CA ILE A 25 -6.39 -2.48 13.16
C ILE A 25 -5.79 -1.12 12.89
N VAL A 26 -4.76 -0.75 13.65
CA VAL A 26 -3.93 0.41 13.35
C VAL A 26 -2.55 -0.07 12.94
N VAL A 27 -2.10 0.39 11.79
CA VAL A 27 -0.74 0.14 11.27
C VAL A 27 0.07 1.42 11.30
N GLU A 28 1.39 1.29 11.43
CA GLU A 28 2.29 2.41 11.17
C GLU A 28 2.75 2.33 9.71
N GLN A 29 2.60 3.44 8.99
CA GLN A 29 3.26 3.64 7.71
C GLN A 29 4.43 4.59 7.88
N LYS A 30 5.57 4.22 7.32
CA LYS A 30 6.73 5.09 7.16
C LYS A 30 7.08 5.12 5.67
N LYS A 31 7.38 6.30 5.12
CA LYS A 31 7.83 6.44 3.74
C LYS A 31 9.06 7.31 3.64
N ARG A 32 10.01 6.90 2.80
CA ARG A 32 11.10 7.76 2.34
C ARG A 32 10.69 8.34 0.98
N SER A 33 10.84 9.64 0.82
CA SER A 33 10.54 10.33 -0.42
C SER A 33 11.75 11.03 -1.00
N ASP A 34 11.74 11.19 -2.34
CA ASP A 34 12.56 12.17 -3.03
C ASP A 34 11.58 13.28 -3.51
N GLY A 35 11.53 14.40 -2.77
CA GLY A 35 10.47 15.40 -2.96
C GLY A 35 9.09 14.85 -2.58
N ARG A 36 8.10 15.00 -3.47
CA ARG A 36 6.71 14.50 -3.26
C ARG A 36 6.46 13.08 -3.79
N ILE A 37 7.51 12.34 -4.13
CA ILE A 37 7.37 10.98 -4.67
C ILE A 37 7.89 10.00 -3.64
N ALA A 38 7.02 9.08 -3.19
CA ALA A 38 7.42 7.96 -2.34
C ALA A 38 8.39 7.06 -3.10
N ARG A 39 9.48 6.69 -2.44
CA ARG A 39 10.51 5.79 -2.99
C ARG A 39 10.57 4.48 -2.27
N GLU A 40 10.32 4.50 -0.97
CA GLU A 40 10.26 3.31 -0.12
C GLU A 40 9.12 3.49 0.87
N ALA A 41 8.45 2.40 1.19
CA ALA A 41 7.42 2.31 2.20
C ALA A 41 7.72 1.16 3.16
N TRP A 42 7.52 1.40 4.44
CA TRP A 42 7.48 0.41 5.50
C TRP A 42 6.08 0.40 6.09
N LEU A 43 5.55 -0.79 6.32
CA LEU A 43 4.26 -1.02 6.95
C LEU A 43 4.48 -1.94 8.16
N THR A 44 4.34 -1.39 9.35
CA THR A 44 4.45 -2.13 10.62
C THR A 44 3.07 -2.60 11.05
N ILE A 45 2.88 -3.91 11.14
CA ILE A 45 1.60 -4.59 11.35
C ILE A 45 1.67 -5.39 12.64
N ASN A 46 0.67 -5.21 13.51
CA ASN A 46 0.55 -5.95 14.76
C ASN A 46 -0.67 -6.88 14.69
N LEU A 47 -0.42 -8.15 14.37
CA LEU A 47 -1.45 -9.21 14.34
C LEU A 47 -0.93 -10.47 15.05
N PRO A 48 -1.32 -10.70 16.32
CA PRO A 48 -0.74 -11.74 17.16
C PRO A 48 -0.98 -13.17 16.65
N GLU A 49 -1.99 -13.39 15.83
CA GLU A 49 -2.26 -14.68 15.19
C GLU A 49 -1.22 -15.06 14.11
N PHE A 50 -0.42 -14.11 13.61
CA PHE A 50 0.65 -14.37 12.65
C PHE A 50 2.05 -14.31 13.28
N SER A 51 2.24 -13.48 14.30
CA SER A 51 3.53 -13.29 14.98
C SER A 51 3.35 -12.58 16.32
N ALA A 52 4.10 -13.00 17.34
CA ALA A 52 4.18 -12.29 18.63
C ALA A 52 4.93 -10.95 18.53
N LYS A 53 5.73 -10.75 17.47
CA LYS A 53 6.45 -9.51 17.17
C LYS A 53 5.77 -8.75 16.02
N PRO A 54 5.91 -7.41 15.95
CA PRO A 54 5.44 -6.64 14.81
C PRO A 54 6.01 -7.18 13.49
N LEU A 55 5.15 -7.34 12.49
CA LEU A 55 5.53 -7.71 11.14
C LEU A 55 5.85 -6.44 10.35
N VAL A 56 6.97 -6.43 9.61
CA VAL A 56 7.36 -5.27 8.80
C VAL A 56 7.37 -5.67 7.34
N TRP A 57 6.51 -5.06 6.53
CA TRP A 57 6.59 -5.10 5.07
C TRP A 57 7.38 -3.88 4.59
N HIS A 58 8.37 -4.06 3.70
CA HIS A 58 9.22 -2.97 3.20
C HIS A 58 9.46 -3.14 1.70
N GLU A 59 9.00 -2.18 0.90
CA GLU A 59 9.11 -2.23 -0.56
C GLU A 59 9.24 -0.82 -1.18
N ASN A 60 9.57 -0.76 -2.47
CA ASN A 60 9.53 0.45 -3.29
C ASN A 60 8.12 0.70 -3.89
N LEU A 61 7.07 0.40 -3.13
CA LEU A 61 5.67 0.41 -3.58
C LEU A 61 4.79 1.21 -2.61
N ASP A 62 3.68 1.75 -3.10
CA ASP A 62 2.59 2.25 -2.26
C ASP A 62 1.66 1.08 -1.89
N PRO A 63 1.42 0.78 -0.60
CA PRO A 63 0.50 -0.28 -0.20
C PRO A 63 -0.95 0.14 -0.46
N LEU A 64 -1.71 -0.66 -1.20
CA LEU A 64 -3.15 -0.46 -1.47
C LEU A 64 -4.04 -1.36 -0.61
N ILE A 65 -3.56 -2.57 -0.32
CA ILE A 65 -4.32 -3.58 0.42
C ILE A 65 -3.45 -4.14 1.53
N LEU A 66 -4.00 -4.20 2.74
CA LEU A 66 -3.55 -5.06 3.83
C LEU A 66 -4.75 -5.84 4.31
N ASN A 67 -4.77 -7.16 4.15
CA ASN A 67 -5.95 -7.93 4.50
C ASN A 67 -5.66 -9.39 4.86
N VAL A 68 -6.60 -10.00 5.56
CA VAL A 68 -6.60 -11.43 5.87
C VAL A 68 -7.67 -12.13 5.02
N SER A 69 -7.30 -13.22 4.35
CA SER A 69 -8.23 -14.06 3.61
C SER A 69 -7.87 -15.51 3.86
N GLU A 70 -8.85 -16.32 4.25
CA GLU A 70 -8.66 -17.76 4.52
C GLU A 70 -7.50 -18.04 5.49
N GLY A 71 -7.37 -17.21 6.54
CA GLY A 71 -6.31 -17.34 7.55
C GLY A 71 -4.91 -16.92 7.09
N ARG A 72 -4.77 -16.32 5.90
CA ARG A 72 -3.49 -15.86 5.34
C ARG A 72 -3.45 -14.34 5.26
N LEU A 73 -2.31 -13.74 5.58
CA LEU A 73 -2.10 -12.28 5.60
C LEU A 73 -1.44 -11.81 4.30
N TYR A 74 -2.08 -10.84 3.65
CA TYR A 74 -1.66 -10.31 2.36
C TYR A 74 -1.37 -8.82 2.44
N VAL A 75 -0.38 -8.39 1.67
CA VAL A 75 -0.19 -6.99 1.28
C VAL A 75 -0.17 -6.92 -0.25
N VAL A 76 -0.83 -5.93 -0.83
CA VAL A 76 -0.73 -5.64 -2.27
C VAL A 76 -0.26 -4.20 -2.44
N GLY A 77 0.83 -4.03 -3.17
CA GLY A 77 1.40 -2.72 -3.49
C GLY A 77 1.23 -2.35 -4.96
N THR A 78 1.30 -1.05 -5.26
CA THR A 78 1.38 -0.49 -6.61
C THR A 78 2.65 0.36 -6.74
N PRO A 79 3.33 0.38 -7.90
CA PRO A 79 4.45 1.30 -8.11
C PRO A 79 3.97 2.75 -8.10
N PRO A 80 4.60 3.66 -7.34
CA PRO A 80 4.27 5.09 -7.36
C PRO A 80 4.63 5.74 -8.70
N THR A 81 5.67 5.26 -9.38
CA THR A 81 6.06 5.73 -10.71
C THR A 81 6.60 4.61 -11.60
N VAL A 82 6.84 4.94 -12.88
CA VAL A 82 7.52 4.05 -13.85
C VAL A 82 8.91 3.63 -13.36
N ARG A 83 9.61 4.47 -12.58
CA ARG A 83 10.93 4.11 -12.03
C ARG A 83 10.81 2.89 -11.12
N GLU A 84 9.89 2.93 -10.17
CA GLU A 84 9.65 1.82 -9.26
C GLU A 84 9.05 0.63 -10.03
N ALA A 85 8.17 0.85 -11.00
CA ALA A 85 7.61 -0.23 -11.81
C ALA A 85 8.70 -1.08 -12.50
N ARG A 86 9.77 -0.44 -12.99
CA ARG A 86 10.92 -1.14 -13.60
C ARG A 86 11.64 -2.06 -12.61
N LEU A 87 11.72 -1.72 -11.32
CA LEU A 87 12.32 -2.57 -10.29
C LEU A 87 11.58 -3.90 -10.14
N TYR A 88 10.28 -3.92 -10.44
CA TYR A 88 9.42 -5.09 -10.37
C TYR A 88 9.15 -5.76 -11.73
N GLY A 89 9.85 -5.33 -12.80
CA GLY A 89 9.72 -5.89 -14.14
C GLY A 89 8.58 -5.31 -14.98
N ASN A 90 8.13 -4.08 -14.69
CA ASN A 90 6.97 -3.42 -15.32
C ASN A 90 5.70 -4.29 -15.26
N PRO A 91 5.19 -4.59 -14.04
CA PRO A 91 4.04 -5.46 -13.87
C PRO A 91 2.81 -4.92 -14.62
N SER A 92 2.06 -5.82 -15.26
CA SER A 92 0.79 -5.55 -15.92
C SER A 92 -0.20 -6.66 -15.57
N PRO A 93 -1.24 -6.40 -14.75
CA PRO A 93 -1.57 -5.11 -14.14
C PRO A 93 -0.52 -4.68 -13.09
N PRO A 94 -0.44 -3.39 -12.69
CA PRO A 94 0.64 -2.84 -11.89
C PRO A 94 0.44 -3.10 -10.39
N TYR A 95 0.04 -4.31 -10.04
CA TYR A 95 -0.16 -4.74 -8.66
C TYR A 95 0.82 -5.85 -8.33
N ILE A 96 1.49 -5.73 -7.20
CA ILE A 96 2.44 -6.72 -6.71
C ILE A 96 1.90 -7.27 -5.40
N GLY A 97 1.55 -8.55 -5.40
CA GLY A 97 1.06 -9.25 -4.22
C GLY A 97 2.19 -9.79 -3.37
N PHE A 98 2.00 -9.72 -2.06
CA PHE A 98 2.85 -10.31 -1.04
C PHE A 98 2.00 -11.09 -0.07
N LEU A 99 2.56 -12.19 0.41
CA LEU A 99 1.95 -13.07 1.37
C LEU A 99 2.92 -13.30 2.52
N TRP A 100 2.42 -13.22 3.75
CA TRP A 100 3.20 -13.64 4.92
C TRP A 100 3.24 -15.16 5.03
N GLU A 101 4.45 -15.72 4.92
CA GLU A 101 4.71 -17.16 5.06
C GLU A 101 6.08 -17.39 5.68
N SER A 102 6.16 -18.37 6.59
CA SER A 102 7.42 -18.80 7.20
C SER A 102 8.24 -17.62 7.75
N GLU A 103 7.58 -16.73 8.49
CA GLU A 103 8.20 -15.54 9.12
C GLU A 103 8.77 -14.51 8.13
N SER A 104 8.29 -14.49 6.88
CA SER A 104 8.74 -13.55 5.86
C SER A 104 7.64 -13.16 4.87
N TRP A 105 7.80 -12.01 4.22
CA TRP A 105 6.95 -11.63 3.08
C TRP A 105 7.49 -12.28 1.81
N LYS A 106 6.64 -13.08 1.16
CA LYS A 106 6.93 -13.67 -0.15
C LYS A 106 6.12 -12.97 -1.22
N ARG A 107 6.78 -12.51 -2.28
CA ARG A 107 6.10 -12.03 -3.49
C ARG A 107 5.32 -13.18 -4.14
N ILE A 108 4.07 -12.93 -4.49
CA ILE A 108 3.19 -13.90 -5.15
C ILE A 108 2.70 -13.37 -6.52
N PRO A 109 2.39 -14.27 -7.47
CA PRO A 109 1.69 -13.90 -8.70
C PRO A 109 0.31 -13.28 -8.42
N PHE A 110 -0.16 -12.42 -9.33
CA PHE A 110 -1.48 -11.77 -9.17
C PHE A 110 -2.61 -12.78 -9.03
N GLU A 111 -2.52 -13.90 -9.75
CA GLU A 111 -3.51 -14.98 -9.77
C GLU A 111 -3.71 -15.64 -8.40
N GLN A 112 -2.72 -15.51 -7.51
CA GLN A 112 -2.78 -16.04 -6.14
C GLN A 112 -3.36 -15.04 -5.13
N ILE A 113 -3.65 -13.80 -5.55
CA ILE A 113 -4.33 -12.80 -4.71
C ILE A 113 -5.82 -13.15 -4.66
N PRO A 114 -6.41 -13.39 -3.47
CA PRO A 114 -7.82 -13.73 -3.36
C PRO A 114 -8.72 -12.60 -3.85
N LYS A 115 -9.72 -12.92 -4.69
CA LYS A 115 -10.71 -11.94 -5.19
C LYS A 115 -11.46 -11.19 -4.08
N ALA A 116 -11.58 -11.84 -2.92
CA ALA A 116 -12.22 -11.27 -1.73
C ALA A 116 -11.50 -10.01 -1.22
N ILE A 117 -10.17 -9.88 -1.42
CA ILE A 117 -9.39 -8.75 -0.90
C ILE A 117 -9.12 -7.66 -1.94
N TYR A 118 -9.74 -7.72 -3.12
CA TYR A 118 -9.43 -6.79 -4.21
C TYR A 118 -9.80 -5.32 -3.92
N ALA A 119 -10.64 -5.06 -2.91
CA ALA A 119 -10.98 -3.69 -2.53
C ALA A 119 -9.79 -3.05 -1.79
N THR A 120 -9.35 -1.89 -2.27
CA THR A 120 -8.34 -1.06 -1.61
C THR A 120 -8.87 -0.61 -0.26
N ASN A 121 -8.12 -0.89 0.81
CA ASN A 121 -8.46 -0.49 2.17
C ASN A 121 -7.39 0.38 2.82
N MET A 122 -6.30 0.67 2.10
CA MET A 122 -5.27 1.63 2.48
C MET A 122 -5.51 3.00 1.81
N LEU A 123 -4.75 4.01 2.20
CA LEU A 123 -4.66 5.30 1.51
C LEU A 123 -4.23 5.08 0.03
N ILE A 124 -4.97 5.68 -0.91
CA ILE A 124 -4.68 5.59 -2.34
C ILE A 124 -3.48 6.47 -2.74
N GLU A 125 -3.43 7.68 -2.18
CA GLU A 125 -2.33 8.61 -2.42
C GLU A 125 -1.05 8.17 -1.70
N SER A 126 0.12 8.61 -2.20
CA SER A 126 1.38 8.23 -1.56
C SER A 126 1.54 8.81 -0.15
N PHE A 127 0.95 9.96 0.16
CA PHE A 127 1.08 10.63 1.46
C PHE A 127 -0.27 11.11 1.98
N PRO A 128 -0.49 11.07 3.30
CA PRO A 128 -1.74 11.57 3.88
C PRO A 128 -1.81 13.10 3.77
N PRO A 129 -2.99 13.70 4.05
CA PRO A 129 -3.10 15.14 4.22
C PRO A 129 -2.05 15.68 5.19
N LYS A 130 -1.63 16.93 4.98
CA LYS A 130 -0.59 17.57 5.80
C LYS A 130 -0.92 17.46 7.30
N ASP A 131 0.12 17.25 8.11
CA ASP A 131 0.06 17.19 9.57
C ASP A 131 -0.78 16.01 10.13
N THR A 132 -1.14 15.03 9.29
CA THR A 132 -1.83 13.80 9.71
C THR A 132 -0.87 12.90 10.50
N THR A 133 -1.20 12.65 11.77
CA THR A 133 -0.52 11.65 12.61
C THR A 133 -1.26 10.31 12.65
N LEU A 134 -2.59 10.36 12.57
CA LEU A 134 -3.48 9.20 12.45
C LEU A 134 -4.51 9.45 11.35
N LEU A 135 -4.56 8.55 10.37
CA LEU A 135 -5.53 8.54 9.29
C LEU A 135 -6.64 7.52 9.62
N THR A 136 -7.79 8.02 10.05
CA THR A 136 -8.95 7.20 10.45
C THR A 136 -9.74 6.69 9.24
N LEU A 137 -10.55 5.64 9.42
CA LEU A 137 -11.46 5.15 8.37
C LEU A 137 -12.42 6.24 7.89
N VAL A 138 -13.02 6.98 8.82
CA VAL A 138 -13.94 8.09 8.51
C VAL A 138 -13.25 9.13 7.63
N LYS A 139 -12.00 9.49 7.92
CA LYS A 139 -11.25 10.44 7.11
C LYS A 139 -10.88 9.84 5.75
N LYS A 140 -10.50 8.56 5.68
CA LYS A 140 -10.21 7.88 4.39
C LYS A 140 -11.43 7.83 3.48
N GLU A 141 -12.62 7.63 4.03
CA GLU A 141 -13.87 7.60 3.27
C GLU A 141 -14.35 8.99 2.81
N SER A 142 -13.73 10.08 3.29
CA SER A 142 -14.09 11.42 2.87
C SER A 142 -13.69 11.70 1.41
N VAL A 143 -14.40 12.63 0.79
CA VAL A 143 -14.12 13.11 -0.59
C VAL A 143 -12.69 13.61 -0.75
N GLU A 144 -12.07 14.13 0.30
CA GLU A 144 -10.71 14.69 0.26
C GLU A 144 -9.61 13.62 0.21
N VAL A 145 -9.95 12.36 0.51
CA VAL A 145 -8.98 11.25 0.58
C VAL A 145 -9.36 10.17 -0.44
N ASN A 146 -9.94 9.03 -0.05
CA ASN A 146 -10.29 7.95 -0.98
C ASN A 146 -11.74 8.05 -1.49
N GLY A 147 -12.56 8.92 -0.88
CA GLY A 147 -13.99 9.06 -1.16
C GLY A 147 -14.31 9.79 -2.46
N ASP A 148 -13.36 10.49 -3.07
CA ASP A 148 -13.58 11.24 -4.31
C ASP A 148 -14.11 10.30 -5.42
N PRO A 149 -15.31 10.53 -5.99
CA PRO A 149 -15.85 9.70 -7.05
C PRO A 149 -15.08 9.77 -8.37
N THR A 150 -14.20 10.78 -8.54
CA THR A 150 -13.35 10.96 -9.72
C THR A 150 -12.10 10.10 -9.69
N ILE A 151 -11.69 9.59 -8.51
CA ILE A 151 -10.57 8.65 -8.40
C ILE A 151 -10.84 7.43 -9.28
N PRO A 152 -9.92 7.09 -10.20
CA PRO A 152 -10.09 5.96 -11.10
C PRO A 152 -10.37 4.65 -10.36
N LYS A 153 -11.30 3.85 -10.90
CA LYS A 153 -11.77 2.60 -10.27
C LYS A 153 -10.63 1.63 -9.95
N TYR A 154 -9.58 1.59 -10.77
CA TYR A 154 -8.44 0.70 -10.60
C TYR A 154 -7.57 1.04 -9.37
N PHE A 155 -7.70 2.25 -8.80
CA PHE A 155 -7.10 2.57 -7.50
C PHE A 155 -7.97 2.15 -6.32
N LYS A 156 -9.31 2.13 -6.49
CA LYS A 156 -10.25 1.71 -5.44
C LYS A 156 -10.40 0.19 -5.35
N ARG A 157 -10.11 -0.51 -6.45
CA ARG A 157 -10.18 -1.96 -6.54
C ARG A 157 -9.17 -2.45 -7.58
N ILE A 158 -8.32 -3.40 -7.20
CA ILE A 158 -7.38 -4.00 -8.14
C ILE A 158 -8.14 -4.81 -9.19
N ASP A 159 -7.68 -4.73 -10.44
CA ASP A 159 -8.32 -5.38 -11.58
C ASP A 159 -7.27 -6.18 -12.39
N PRO A 160 -7.41 -7.51 -12.54
CA PRO A 160 -6.52 -8.34 -13.36
C PRO A 160 -6.42 -7.87 -14.82
N LYS A 161 -7.45 -7.17 -15.33
CA LYS A 161 -7.52 -6.71 -16.71
C LYS A 161 -7.05 -5.28 -16.89
N PHE A 162 -6.63 -4.61 -15.82
CA PHE A 162 -6.17 -3.23 -15.93
C PHE A 162 -4.87 -3.16 -16.73
N ILE A 163 -4.88 -2.32 -17.75
CA ILE A 163 -3.72 -1.96 -18.55
C ILE A 163 -3.61 -0.44 -18.44
N TYR A 164 -2.41 0.07 -18.14
CA TYR A 164 -2.21 1.52 -18.15
C TYR A 164 -2.62 2.06 -19.52
N PRO A 165 -3.42 3.15 -19.57
CA PRO A 165 -3.71 3.79 -20.83
C PRO A 165 -2.38 4.19 -21.48
N SER A 166 -2.13 3.69 -22.69
CA SER A 166 -1.00 4.10 -23.51
C SER A 166 -1.11 5.60 -23.74
N LYS A 167 -0.12 6.35 -23.24
CA LYS A 167 0.05 7.76 -23.59
C LYS A 167 0.37 7.92 -25.07
#